data_AF-Q6KEZ8-F1
#
_entry.id   AF-Q6KEZ8-F1
#
_cell.length_a   1.000
_cell.length_b   1.000
_cell.length_c   1.000
_cell.angle_alpha   90.00
_cell.angle_beta   90.00
_cell.angle_gamma   90.00
#
_symmetry.space_group_name_H-M   'P 1'
#
loop_
_entity.id
_entity.type
_entity.pdbx_description
1 polymer ?
#
loop_
_entity_poly.entity_id
_entity_poly.type
_entity_poly.pdbx_seq_one_letter_code
_entity_poly.pdbx_strand_id
1 'polypeptide(L)' 'DVSENVAGKAHQALFYLLEVASSCYLLESSLYPSMFLAFEPDEHDHTLSKLALRRKELEEVDESCYITML' A
#
# COMPACT_ATOMS: atom_id res chain seq x y z
N ASP A 1 -12.47 15.39 4.14
CA ASP A 1 -11.54 16.49 3.88
C ASP A 1 -10.25 15.91 3.33
N VAL A 2 -9.92 16.20 2.06
CA VAL A 2 -8.58 15.96 1.54
C VAL A 2 -7.83 17.24 1.83
N SER A 3 -6.92 17.23 2.82
CA SER A 3 -6.13 18.41 3.15
C SER A 3 -5.35 18.84 1.91
N GLU A 4 -5.56 20.07 1.45
CA GLU A 4 -4.84 20.65 0.30
C GLU A 4 -3.32 20.73 0.55
N ASN A 5 -2.90 20.64 1.82
CA ASN A 5 -1.50 20.57 2.21
C ASN A 5 -1.29 19.45 3.23
N VAL A 6 -0.67 18.36 2.80
CA VAL A 6 0.01 17.44 3.72
C VAL A 6 1.39 18.05 4.02
N ALA A 7 1.46 18.87 5.09
CA ALA A 7 2.70 19.50 5.49
C ALA A 7 3.64 18.48 6.16
N GLY A 8 4.62 17.96 5.42
CA GLY A 8 5.65 17.07 5.95
C GLY A 8 6.00 15.91 5.02
N LYS A 9 7.20 15.32 5.22
CA LYS A 9 7.65 14.14 4.46
C LYS A 9 7.07 12.80 4.96
N ALA A 10 6.34 12.83 6.09
CA ALA A 10 5.75 11.67 6.75
C ALA A 10 4.35 12.01 7.24
N HIS A 11 3.34 11.29 6.76
CA HIS A 11 1.93 11.50 7.12
C HIS A 11 1.11 10.22 6.92
N GLN A 12 0.08 10.01 7.75
CA GLN A 12 -0.74 8.79 7.74
C GLN A 12 -1.47 8.55 6.41
N ALA A 13 -1.80 9.63 5.68
CA ALA A 13 -2.45 9.58 4.37
C ALA A 13 -1.50 9.76 3.18
N LEU A 14 -0.18 9.81 3.40
CA LEU A 14 0.81 10.03 2.35
C LEU A 14 1.57 8.73 2.04
N PHE A 15 1.56 8.36 0.75
CA PHE A 15 2.20 7.17 0.23
C PHE A 15 3.05 7.50 -1.00
N TYR A 16 4.17 6.80 -1.16
CA TYR A 16 5.03 6.89 -2.35
C TYR A 16 4.64 5.79 -3.34
N LEU A 17 4.39 6.18 -4.59
CA LEU A 17 4.07 5.26 -5.68
C LEU A 17 5.38 4.74 -6.31
N LEU A 18 5.53 3.43 -6.35
CA LEU A 18 6.65 2.75 -6.99
C LEU A 18 6.13 1.84 -8.10
N GLU A 19 6.52 2.08 -9.34
CA GLU A 19 6.21 1.20 -10.47
C GLU A 19 7.18 0.02 -10.51
N VAL A 20 6.66 -1.21 -10.44
CA VAL A 20 7.46 -2.44 -10.44
C VAL A 20 7.37 -3.21 -11.77
N ALA A 21 6.26 -3.02 -12.49
CA ALA A 21 6.06 -3.49 -13.86
C ALA A 21 5.02 -2.59 -14.54
N SER A 22 4.81 -2.76 -15.84
CA SER A 22 3.81 -1.97 -16.60
C SER A 22 2.44 -2.01 -15.90
N SER A 23 1.95 -0.84 -15.48
CA SER A 23 0.66 -0.69 -14.79
C SER A 23 0.55 -1.43 -13.45
N CYS A 24 1.68 -1.84 -12.86
CA CYS A 24 1.74 -2.55 -11.58
C CYS A 24 2.57 -1.74 -10.59
N TYR A 25 1.95 -1.37 -9.48
CA TYR A 25 2.51 -0.43 -8.52
C TYR A 25 2.52 -0.98 -7.10
N LEU A 26 3.45 -0.47 -6.31
CA LEU A 26 3.47 -0.54 -4.85
C LEU A 26 3.23 0.86 -4.28
N LEU A 27 2.52 0.92 -3.14
CA LEU A 27 2.29 2.17 -2.40
C LEU A 27 2.95 2.07 -1.02
N GLU A 28 4.13 2.67 -0.86
CA GLU A 28 4.89 2.67 0.40
C GLU A 28 4.40 3.77 1.35
N SER A 29 4.21 3.44 2.63
CA SER A 29 3.86 4.43 3.64
C SER A 29 4.99 5.44 3.86
N SER A 30 4.67 6.73 3.78
CA SER A 30 5.63 7.77 4.17
C SER A 30 5.91 7.82 5.68
N LEU A 31 4.99 7.28 6.49
CA LEU A 31 5.10 7.28 7.95
C LEU A 31 5.82 6.03 8.48
N TYR A 32 5.68 4.90 7.77
CA TYR A 32 6.27 3.61 8.16
C TYR A 32 7.09 3.04 6.99
N PRO A 33 8.39 3.33 6.91
CA PRO A 33 9.25 2.81 5.85
C PRO A 33 9.19 1.28 5.75
N SER A 34 9.25 0.76 4.53
CA SER A 34 9.12 -0.68 4.21
C SER A 34 7.75 -1.30 4.52
N MET A 35 6.74 -0.48 4.81
CA MET A 35 5.34 -0.91 4.89
C MET A 35 4.58 -0.44 3.65
N PHE A 36 3.85 -1.36 3.01
CA PHE A 36 3.14 -1.13 1.77
C PHE A 36 1.65 -1.40 1.95
N LEU A 37 0.81 -0.71 1.16
CA LEU A 37 -0.60 -1.07 1.08
C LEU A 37 -0.75 -2.43 0.42
N ALA A 38 -1.53 -3.30 1.05
CA ALA A 38 -1.77 -4.67 0.62
C ALA A 38 -3.22 -5.08 0.88
N PHE A 39 -3.72 -5.99 0.04
CA PHE A 39 -5.02 -6.62 0.25
C PHE A 39 -4.89 -7.88 1.10
N GLU A 40 -5.69 -7.99 2.15
CA GLU A 40 -5.79 -9.19 2.98
C GLU A 40 -7.26 -9.63 3.10
N PRO A 41 -7.58 -10.93 3.10
CA PRO A 41 -8.95 -11.39 3.29
C PRO A 41 -9.48 -10.98 4.67
N ASP A 42 -10.74 -10.58 4.75
CA ASP A 42 -11.37 -10.39 6.06
C ASP A 42 -11.57 -11.75 6.77
N GLU A 43 -11.34 -11.75 8.09
CA GLU A 43 -11.41 -12.96 8.92
C GLU A 43 -12.85 -13.44 9.13
N HIS A 44 -13.84 -12.56 8.99
CA HIS A 44 -15.25 -12.84 9.26
C HIS A 44 -16.08 -12.98 7.97
N ASP A 45 -15.63 -12.38 6.86
CA ASP A 45 -16.25 -12.42 5.55
C ASP A 45 -15.19 -12.62 4.44
N HIS A 46 -15.09 -13.86 3.95
CA HIS A 46 -14.13 -14.23 2.89
C HIS A 46 -14.44 -13.62 1.52
N THR A 47 -15.57 -12.94 1.35
CA THR A 47 -15.88 -12.19 0.11
C THR A 47 -15.30 -10.78 0.11
N LEU A 48 -14.81 -10.31 1.26
CA LEU A 48 -14.20 -9.01 1.42
C LEU A 48 -12.68 -9.11 1.53
N SER A 49 -12.01 -8.12 0.97
CA SER A 49 -10.58 -7.88 1.19
C SER A 49 -10.39 -6.53 1.85
N LYS A 50 -9.67 -6.51 2.96
CA LYS A 50 -9.24 -5.29 3.64
C LYS A 50 -8.02 -4.74 2.94
N LEU A 51 -7.92 -3.41 2.94
CA LEU A 51 -6.68 -2.73 2.61
C LEU A 51 -5.92 -2.44 3.91
N ALA A 52 -4.73 -3.02 4.05
CA ALA A 52 -3.92 -2.93 5.26
C ALA A 52 -2.47 -2.55 4.93
N LEU A 53 -1.71 -2.12 5.94
CA LEU A 53 -0.28 -1.93 5.84
C LEU A 53 0.45 -3.24 6.17
N ARG A 54 1.21 -3.77 5.21
CA ARG A 54 2.02 -4.98 5.37
C ARG A 54 3.50 -4.67 5.17
N ARG A 55 4.36 -5.33 5.93
CA ARG A 55 5.80 -5.30 5.70
C ARG A 55 6.11 -6.22 4.53
N LYS A 56 6.80 -5.72 3.51
CA LYS A 56 7.31 -6.56 2.43
C LYS A 56 8.76 -6.91 2.75
N GLU A 57 9.02 -8.20 2.99
CA GLU A 57 10.40 -8.70 3.04
C GLU A 57 10.89 -8.86 1.60
N LEU A 58 12.13 -8.42 1.30
CA LEU A 58 12.69 -8.33 -0.06
C LEU A 58 12.74 -9.66 -0.82
N GLU A 59 12.61 -10.79 -0.12
CA GLU A 59 12.77 -12.14 -0.68
C GLU A 59 11.44 -12.83 -1.00
N GLU A 60 10.29 -12.29 -0.56
CA GLU A 60 8.98 -12.85 -0.89
C GLU A 60 8.31 -12.10 -2.06
N VAL A 61 7.87 -12.87 -3.05
CA VAL A 61 6.97 -12.41 -4.11
C VAL A 61 5.57 -12.26 -3.49
N ASP A 62 5.42 -11.25 -2.64
CA ASP A 62 4.12 -10.87 -2.09
C ASP A 62 3.35 -10.04 -3.12
N GLU A 63 2.50 -10.72 -3.90
CA GLU A 63 1.63 -10.12 -4.90
C GLU A 63 0.46 -9.35 -4.27
N SER A 64 0.18 -9.53 -2.98
CA SER A 64 -0.94 -8.84 -2.30
C SER A 64 -0.77 -7.33 -2.22
N CYS A 65 0.47 -6.86 -2.35
CA CYS A 65 0.83 -5.45 -2.40
C CYS A 65 0.71 -4.83 -3.80
N TYR A 66 0.50 -5.64 -4.86
CA TYR A 66 0.44 -5.15 -6.22
C TYR A 66 -0.90 -4.48 -6.51
N ILE A 67 -0.82 -3.23 -6.96
CA ILE A 67 -1.97 -2.42 -7.31
C ILE A 67 -1.92 -2.14 -8.81
N THR A 68 -2.97 -2.53 -9.52
CA THR A 68 -3.17 -2.17 -10.92
C THR A 68 -3.93 -0.85 -10.99
N MET A 69 -3.37 0.14 -11.70
CA MET A 69 -4.06 1.39 -12.02
C MET A 69 -4.26 1.45 -13.54
N LEU A 70 -5.51 1.62 -13.97
CA LEU A 70 -5.95 1.67 -15.37
C LEU A 70 -6.15 3.11 -15.85
#